data_AF-A0A1G7WIS2-F1
#
_entry.id   AF-A0A1G7WIS2-F1
#
_cell.length_a   1.000
_cell.length_b   1.000
_cell.length_c   1.000
_cell.angle_alpha   90.00
_cell.angle_beta   90.00
_cell.angle_gamma   90.00
#
_symmetry.space_group_name_H-M   'P 1'
#
loop_
_entity.id
_entity.type
_entity.pdbx_description
1 polymer ?
#
loop_
_entity_poly.entity_id
_entity_poly.type
_entity_poly.pdbx_seq_one_letter_code
_entity_poly.pdbx_strand_id
1 'polypeptide(L)'
;MQQNRFRAPAVATPRVMAAVTGFLYLTGGTAVGVAGLDALRPWLPGRHPDPAGPVGLLVVGAVALVTGAAVLRWGRRLPRAAYHLLVGAGTALITLAALLAPGPSSATAAAGVMVFVALDAFFYFAWPAALAHLGLAIAGGTVALAHRSELPVASSVILALVCVSIAAVVGVLVDRASSAGVDQLTGLANRRGLDEGLDQALVVAGRTGAPLAAVLVELDGFDDVQQEAGDDAAADLLRTVARRWSAQLPPGALLARRDGAEFAVLLPRHDGPVALAVVEQLRAALPRVTTAAGVAVLHEGETAAGLLRRADAALARARSATPRRTVLDDAQPDPLLPELRTALATGRTARVGLTVHYQAVVSLTDGSVVGAECLARWEHPVLGSVSPARFIPLAEQHGLVGALGEVVLRQACAEMAALRAATGRQLLLTVNVSGQQFCDPAFPAVVAGILAGTGWPAAATVLEVTESLVEADSPVAVAALRALRQLGVQVAIDDFGTGYSSLARLDTLPADYLKLDHTFTATVTTSTRRARLVRSVVALAEGLDLLVIAEGVETAEQAELLRGLGCSLAQGFLLHRPSPVAGLAALLGGAGQTSTVPPLRQYTPSDRVSSPSSTR
;
A
#
# COMPACT_ATOMS: atom_id res chain seq x y z
N MET A 1 -23.47 20.71 -2.19
CA MET A 1 -22.60 21.87 -1.85
C MET A 1 -23.11 22.76 -0.70
N GLN A 2 -24.42 22.93 -0.46
CA GLN A 2 -24.91 23.87 0.57
C GLN A 2 -24.82 23.38 2.04
N GLN A 3 -24.83 22.07 2.31
CA GLN A 3 -24.88 21.56 3.71
C GLN A 3 -23.57 21.72 4.50
N ASN A 4 -22.40 21.87 3.85
CA ASN A 4 -21.11 21.90 4.55
C ASN A 4 -20.82 23.26 5.24
N ARG A 5 -21.45 24.35 4.79
CA ARG A 5 -21.19 25.71 5.28
C ARG A 5 -21.64 25.97 6.72
N PHE A 6 -22.52 25.11 7.25
CA PHE A 6 -23.08 25.24 8.60
C PHE A 6 -22.30 24.44 9.66
N ARG A 7 -21.28 23.68 9.27
CA ARG A 7 -20.41 22.94 10.20
C ARG A 7 -19.04 23.61 10.30
N ALA A 8 -18.41 23.48 11.46
CA ALA A 8 -17.04 23.94 11.65
C ALA A 8 -16.08 23.14 10.75
N PRO A 9 -15.04 23.76 10.16
CA PRO A 9 -14.08 23.07 9.32
C PRO A 9 -13.38 21.90 10.04
N ALA A 10 -13.14 20.81 9.32
CA ALA A 10 -12.46 19.63 9.87
C ALA A 10 -11.02 19.95 10.35
N VAL A 11 -10.37 20.92 9.72
CA VAL A 11 -9.02 21.41 10.07
C VAL A 11 -8.97 22.14 11.42
N ALA A 12 -10.11 22.58 11.97
CA ALA A 12 -10.23 23.31 13.24
C ALA A 12 -10.14 22.38 14.46
N THR A 13 -9.02 21.67 14.59
CA THR A 13 -8.73 20.84 15.76
C THR A 13 -8.27 21.70 16.94
N PRO A 14 -8.52 21.31 18.22
CA PRO A 14 -8.08 22.10 19.38
C PRO A 14 -6.58 22.39 19.42
N ARG A 15 -5.75 21.52 18.82
CA ARG A 15 -4.29 21.74 18.72
C ARG A 15 -3.96 22.86 17.73
N VAL A 16 -4.56 22.81 16.54
CA VAL A 16 -4.33 23.82 15.50
C VAL A 16 -4.89 25.17 15.95
N MET A 17 -6.09 25.19 16.52
CA MET A 17 -6.71 26.39 17.08
C MET A 17 -5.82 27.03 18.16
N ALA A 18 -5.31 26.24 19.11
CA ALA A 18 -4.41 26.75 20.16
C ALA A 18 -3.10 27.32 19.58
N ALA A 19 -2.48 26.59 18.65
CA ALA A 19 -1.21 27.00 18.06
C ALA A 19 -1.34 28.31 17.29
N VAL A 20 -2.32 28.40 16.39
CA VAL A 20 -2.51 29.55 15.50
C VAL A 20 -3.05 30.76 16.28
N THR A 21 -4.11 30.60 17.10
CA THR A 21 -4.63 31.70 17.93
C THR A 21 -3.54 32.24 18.86
N GLY A 22 -2.81 31.34 19.53
CA GLY A 22 -1.73 31.73 20.44
C GLY A 22 -0.62 32.51 19.72
N PHE A 23 -0.22 32.07 18.52
CA PHE A 23 0.78 32.74 17.70
C PHE A 23 0.31 34.11 17.18
N LEU A 24 -0.95 34.25 16.77
CA LEU A 24 -1.53 35.53 16.36
C LEU A 24 -1.55 36.55 17.51
N TYR A 25 -1.89 36.10 18.71
CA TYR A 25 -1.81 36.93 19.91
C TYR A 25 -0.38 37.37 20.24
N LEU A 26 0.60 36.46 20.11
CA LEU A 26 2.00 36.81 20.33
C LEU A 26 2.49 37.84 19.32
N THR A 27 2.27 37.58 18.02
CA THR A 27 2.73 38.46 16.94
C THR A 27 2.04 39.82 16.97
N GLY A 28 0.72 39.86 17.16
CA GLY A 28 -0.03 41.10 17.33
C GLY A 28 0.41 41.88 18.58
N GLY A 29 0.61 41.18 19.71
CA GLY A 29 1.10 41.77 20.94
C GLY A 29 2.51 42.36 20.81
N THR A 30 3.41 41.67 20.13
CA THR A 30 4.76 42.19 19.80
C THR A 30 4.67 43.42 18.91
N ALA A 31 3.87 43.40 17.84
CA ALA A 31 3.73 44.53 16.92
C ALA A 31 3.20 45.79 17.63
N VAL A 32 2.14 45.64 18.43
CA VAL A 32 1.55 46.73 19.23
C VAL A 32 2.53 47.22 20.31
N GLY A 33 3.24 46.31 20.97
CA GLY A 33 4.25 46.66 21.98
C GLY A 33 5.43 47.44 21.39
N VAL A 34 5.92 47.04 20.22
CA VAL A 34 6.98 47.77 19.49
C VAL A 34 6.50 49.17 19.10
N ALA A 35 5.26 49.31 18.63
CA ALA A 35 4.68 50.62 18.32
C ALA A 35 4.57 51.51 19.57
N GLY A 36 4.21 50.94 20.73
CA GLY A 36 4.20 51.65 22.00
C GLY A 36 5.59 52.10 22.46
N LEU A 37 6.61 51.23 22.33
CA LEU A 37 8.00 51.55 22.67
C LEU A 37 8.57 52.64 21.76
N ASP A 38 8.31 52.58 20.47
CA ASP A 38 8.78 53.59 19.51
C ASP A 38 8.12 54.95 19.77
N ALA A 39 6.83 54.96 20.11
CA ALA A 39 6.09 56.15 20.50
C ALA A 39 6.56 56.79 21.82
N LEU A 40 7.28 56.03 22.67
CA LEU A 40 7.92 56.53 23.89
C LEU A 40 9.33 57.10 23.65
N ARG A 41 9.94 56.90 22.47
CA ARG A 41 11.28 57.43 22.18
C ARG A 41 11.22 58.96 22.04
N PRO A 42 12.08 59.70 22.75
CA PRO A 42 12.13 61.17 22.63
C PRO A 42 12.79 61.53 21.30
N TRP A 43 12.03 62.05 20.33
CA TRP A 43 12.59 62.47 19.03
C TRP A 43 12.55 63.96 18.74
N LEU A 44 12.17 64.86 19.66
CA LEU A 44 12.36 66.32 19.52
C LEU A 44 12.26 67.07 20.87
N PRO A 45 13.02 68.16 21.10
CA PRO A 45 12.79 69.08 22.20
C PRO A 45 11.51 69.89 21.94
N GLY A 46 10.52 69.84 22.85
CA GLY A 46 9.41 70.80 22.88
C GLY A 46 7.98 70.26 22.77
N ARG A 47 7.76 68.96 22.60
CA ARG A 47 6.44 68.32 22.82
C ARG A 47 6.62 67.19 23.82
N HIS A 48 6.01 67.32 25.00
CA HIS A 48 5.72 66.15 25.82
C HIS A 48 4.46 65.51 25.23
N PRO A 49 4.55 64.39 24.49
CA PRO A 49 3.35 63.63 24.16
C PRO A 49 2.73 63.13 25.47
N ASP A 50 1.41 63.24 25.60
CA ASP A 50 0.68 62.60 26.69
C ASP A 50 1.08 61.10 26.71
N PRO A 51 1.75 60.61 27.77
CA PRO A 51 2.26 59.25 27.80
C PRO A 51 1.13 58.22 27.87
N ALA A 52 -0.12 58.63 28.11
CA ALA A 52 -1.25 57.72 28.25
C ALA A 52 -1.47 56.82 27.02
N GLY A 53 -1.34 57.35 25.81
CA GLY A 53 -1.49 56.57 24.57
C GLY A 53 -0.41 55.51 24.40
N PRO A 54 0.88 55.88 24.37
CA PRO A 54 2.00 54.93 24.27
C PRO A 54 2.03 53.89 25.40
N VAL A 55 1.77 54.30 26.65
CA VAL A 55 1.67 53.37 27.79
C VAL A 55 0.48 52.42 27.61
N GLY A 56 -0.66 52.92 27.14
CA GLY A 56 -1.82 52.09 26.81
C GLY A 56 -1.52 51.04 25.74
N LEU A 57 -0.74 51.38 24.70
CA LEU A 57 -0.27 50.40 23.70
C LEU A 57 0.61 49.31 24.32
N LEU A 58 1.52 49.66 25.23
CA LEU A 58 2.33 48.68 25.95
C LEU A 58 1.47 47.72 26.78
N VAL A 59 0.43 48.23 27.46
CA VAL A 59 -0.50 47.41 28.23
C VAL A 59 -1.28 46.46 27.32
N VAL A 60 -1.81 46.96 26.20
CA VAL A 60 -2.51 46.12 25.21
C VAL A 60 -1.58 45.04 24.65
N GLY A 61 -0.35 45.40 24.30
CA GLY A 61 0.67 44.46 23.83
C GLY A 61 1.01 43.39 24.87
N ALA A 62 1.18 43.77 26.14
CA ALA A 62 1.46 42.84 27.23
C ALA A 62 0.30 41.87 27.50
N VAL A 63 -0.94 42.37 27.50
CA VAL A 63 -2.15 41.52 27.64
C VAL A 63 -2.21 40.52 26.48
N ALA A 64 -1.96 40.96 25.25
CA ALA A 64 -1.96 40.08 24.09
C ALA A 64 -0.84 39.00 24.19
N LEU A 65 0.37 39.37 24.60
CA LEU A 65 1.48 38.43 24.78
C LEU A 65 1.20 37.37 25.85
N VAL A 66 0.70 37.79 27.02
CA VAL A 66 0.34 36.87 28.11
C VAL A 66 -0.78 35.93 27.67
N THR A 67 -1.80 36.46 26.98
CA THR A 67 -2.90 35.65 26.44
C THR A 67 -2.38 34.64 25.42
N GLY A 68 -1.50 35.06 24.50
CA GLY A 68 -0.90 34.18 23.49
C GLY A 68 -0.09 33.03 24.12
N ALA A 69 0.76 33.34 25.10
CA ALA A 69 1.52 32.33 25.83
C ALA A 69 0.62 31.34 26.59
N ALA A 70 -0.46 31.84 27.22
CA ALA A 70 -1.43 30.99 27.90
C ALA A 70 -2.19 30.07 26.94
N VAL A 71 -2.61 30.58 25.78
CA VAL A 71 -3.29 29.80 24.73
C VAL A 71 -2.35 28.74 24.14
N LEU A 72 -1.08 29.05 23.90
CA LEU A 72 -0.10 28.03 23.45
C LEU A 72 0.11 26.92 24.49
N ARG A 73 0.13 27.28 25.78
CA ARG A 73 0.41 26.32 26.87
C ARG A 73 -0.80 25.45 27.23
N TRP A 74 -2.00 26.04 27.25
CA TRP A 74 -3.21 25.40 27.78
C TRP A 74 -4.38 25.34 26.79
N GLY A 75 -4.32 26.05 25.67
CA GLY A 75 -5.42 26.18 24.71
C GLY A 75 -5.93 24.86 24.14
N ARG A 76 -5.07 23.84 24.03
CA ARG A 76 -5.47 22.48 23.59
C ARG A 76 -6.53 21.82 24.48
N ARG A 77 -6.70 22.31 25.72
CA ARG A 77 -7.68 21.82 26.70
C ARG A 77 -8.97 22.64 26.71
N LEU A 78 -9.02 23.77 26.00
CA LEU A 78 -10.19 24.65 25.98
C LEU A 78 -11.29 24.07 25.07
N PRO A 79 -12.56 24.18 25.47
CA PRO A 79 -13.67 23.84 24.59
C PRO A 79 -13.73 24.83 23.41
N ARG A 80 -14.21 24.37 22.25
CA ARG A 80 -14.32 25.21 21.03
C ARG A 80 -15.08 26.52 21.26
N ALA A 81 -16.11 26.50 22.12
CA ALA A 81 -16.88 27.69 22.47
C ALA A 81 -16.00 28.82 23.07
N ALA A 82 -14.96 28.48 23.83
CA ALA A 82 -14.06 29.47 24.43
C ALA A 82 -13.26 30.25 23.39
N TYR A 83 -13.03 29.69 22.20
CA TYR A 83 -12.32 30.38 21.13
C TYR A 83 -13.14 31.53 20.54
N HIS A 84 -14.48 31.53 20.63
CA HIS A 84 -15.26 32.71 20.26
C HIS A 84 -14.91 33.91 21.15
N LEU A 85 -14.69 33.67 22.45
CA LEU A 85 -14.27 34.71 23.39
C LEU A 85 -12.86 35.21 23.08
N LEU A 86 -11.94 34.31 22.71
CA LEU A 86 -10.57 34.68 22.32
C LEU A 86 -10.56 35.53 21.04
N VAL A 87 -11.35 35.18 20.03
CA VAL A 87 -11.43 35.99 18.79
C VAL A 87 -12.09 37.35 19.05
N GLY A 88 -13.15 37.38 19.87
CA GLY A 88 -13.78 38.64 20.30
C GLY A 88 -12.83 39.53 21.11
N ALA A 89 -12.10 38.96 22.06
CA ALA A 89 -11.11 39.69 22.86
C ALA A 89 -9.96 40.24 21.99
N GLY A 90 -9.50 39.48 21.00
CA GLY A 90 -8.48 39.94 20.05
C GLY A 90 -8.98 41.14 19.24
N THR A 91 -10.21 41.07 18.76
CA THR A 91 -10.89 42.18 18.06
C THR A 91 -10.96 43.44 18.91
N ALA A 92 -11.33 43.30 20.19
CA ALA A 92 -11.39 44.42 21.12
C ALA A 92 -10.00 45.02 21.40
N LEU A 93 -8.98 44.19 21.62
CA LEU A 93 -7.60 44.64 21.83
C LEU A 93 -7.04 45.38 20.62
N ILE A 94 -7.29 44.89 19.40
CA ILE A 94 -6.85 45.54 18.16
C ILE A 94 -7.57 46.88 17.97
N THR A 95 -8.88 46.94 18.23
CA THR A 95 -9.66 48.18 18.19
C THR A 95 -9.10 49.21 19.18
N LEU A 96 -8.81 48.78 20.40
CA LEU A 96 -8.23 49.63 21.44
C LEU A 96 -6.82 50.10 21.07
N ALA A 97 -5.98 49.23 20.50
CA ALA A 97 -4.65 49.61 20.01
C ALA A 97 -4.74 50.69 18.92
N ALA A 98 -5.65 50.55 17.96
CA ALA A 98 -5.86 51.54 16.92
C ALA A 98 -6.39 52.88 17.48
N LEU A 99 -7.27 52.83 18.49
CA LEU A 99 -7.75 54.03 19.18
C LEU A 99 -6.68 54.73 20.02
N LEU A 100 -5.73 54.00 20.61
CA LEU A 100 -4.65 54.55 21.43
C LEU A 100 -3.41 54.97 20.63
N ALA A 101 -3.37 54.66 19.33
CA ALA A 101 -2.20 54.91 18.49
C ALA A 101 -1.86 56.42 18.41
N PRO A 102 -0.58 56.83 18.52
CA PRO A 102 -0.21 58.24 18.60
C PRO A 102 -0.41 59.01 17.29
N GLY A 103 -0.37 58.33 16.14
CA GLY A 103 -0.51 58.96 14.82
C GLY A 103 -1.30 58.12 13.81
N PRO A 104 -1.66 58.73 12.67
CA PRO A 104 -2.50 58.10 11.65
C PRO A 104 -1.89 56.84 11.02
N SER A 105 -0.57 56.84 10.80
CA SER A 105 0.16 55.66 10.29
C SER A 105 0.12 54.50 11.29
N SER A 106 0.39 54.76 12.57
CA SER A 106 0.32 53.74 13.63
C SER A 106 -1.11 53.23 13.87
N ALA A 107 -2.13 54.10 13.75
CA ALA A 107 -3.53 53.71 13.89
C ALA A 107 -3.96 52.78 12.75
N THR A 108 -3.56 53.10 11.51
CA THR A 108 -3.84 52.29 10.33
C THR A 108 -3.09 50.95 10.40
N ALA A 109 -1.84 50.94 10.85
CA ALA A 109 -1.06 49.72 11.04
C ALA A 109 -1.67 48.81 12.12
N ALA A 110 -2.08 49.37 13.27
CA ALA A 110 -2.75 48.64 14.32
C ALA A 110 -4.10 48.07 13.84
N ALA A 111 -4.93 48.87 13.17
CA ALA A 111 -6.20 48.41 12.61
C ALA A 111 -6.01 47.34 11.52
N GLY A 112 -4.92 47.40 10.76
CA GLY A 112 -4.54 46.40 9.76
C GLY A 112 -4.42 44.98 10.31
N VAL A 113 -4.14 44.82 11.61
CA VAL A 113 -4.09 43.52 12.30
C VAL A 113 -5.46 42.83 12.33
N MET A 114 -6.57 43.55 12.12
CA MET A 114 -7.93 42.97 11.98
C MET A 114 -8.04 41.91 10.88
N VAL A 115 -7.16 41.97 9.89
CA VAL A 115 -7.04 40.94 8.85
C VAL A 115 -6.82 39.55 9.45
N PHE A 116 -6.04 39.45 10.52
CA PHE A 116 -5.79 38.18 11.18
C PHE A 116 -7.04 37.66 11.91
N VAL A 117 -7.91 38.54 12.41
CA VAL A 117 -9.21 38.14 12.98
C VAL A 117 -10.10 37.54 11.89
N ALA A 118 -10.13 38.16 10.71
CA ALA A 118 -10.88 37.64 9.56
C ALA A 118 -10.37 36.27 9.10
N LEU A 119 -9.04 36.10 9.04
CA LEU A 119 -8.39 34.82 8.75
C LEU A 119 -8.76 33.75 9.78
N ASP A 120 -8.57 34.05 11.07
CA ASP A 120 -8.78 33.13 12.19
C ASP A 120 -10.26 32.68 12.27
N ALA A 121 -11.19 33.61 12.06
CA ALA A 121 -12.63 33.34 12.09
C ALA A 121 -13.07 32.32 11.03
N PHE A 122 -12.61 32.49 9.78
CA PHE A 122 -12.95 31.60 8.65
C PHE A 122 -12.16 30.29 8.66
N PHE A 123 -11.08 30.22 9.42
CA PHE A 123 -10.34 28.97 9.63
C PHE A 123 -11.03 28.06 10.66
N TYR A 124 -11.71 28.62 11.67
CA TYR A 124 -12.23 27.83 12.80
C TYR A 124 -13.73 27.63 12.86
N PHE A 125 -14.52 28.63 12.45
CA PHE A 125 -15.94 28.63 12.75
C PHE A 125 -16.78 28.28 11.52
N ALA A 126 -18.00 27.81 11.77
CA ALA A 126 -19.01 27.70 10.74
C ALA A 126 -19.30 29.09 10.15
N TRP A 127 -19.74 29.14 8.89
CA TRP A 127 -19.92 30.38 8.15
C TRP A 127 -20.74 31.45 8.89
N PRO A 128 -21.86 31.13 9.57
CA PRO A 128 -22.63 32.15 10.29
C PRO A 128 -21.83 32.84 11.41
N ALA A 129 -21.05 32.06 12.17
CA ALA A 129 -20.23 32.61 13.24
C ALA A 129 -18.96 33.31 12.71
N ALA A 130 -18.36 32.78 11.65
CA ALA A 130 -17.23 33.43 10.98
C ALA A 130 -17.63 34.81 10.41
N LEU A 131 -18.82 34.90 9.79
CA LEU A 131 -19.39 36.15 9.31
C LEU A 131 -19.68 37.14 10.44
N ALA A 132 -20.17 36.67 11.60
CA ALA A 132 -20.38 37.51 12.76
C ALA A 132 -19.08 38.13 13.29
N HIS A 133 -18.01 37.32 13.40
CA HIS A 133 -16.68 37.81 13.80
C HIS A 133 -16.06 38.76 12.76
N LEU A 134 -16.25 38.49 11.46
CA LEU A 134 -15.83 39.40 10.41
C LEU A 134 -16.56 40.74 10.50
N GLY A 135 -17.87 40.73 10.74
CA GLY A 135 -18.66 41.94 10.96
C GLY A 135 -18.15 42.73 12.16
N LEU A 136 -17.83 42.06 13.27
CA LEU A 136 -17.24 42.69 14.46
C LEU A 136 -15.88 43.33 14.15
N ALA A 137 -15.00 42.62 13.42
CA ALA A 137 -13.68 43.12 13.04
C ALA A 137 -13.76 44.36 12.13
N ILE A 138 -14.66 44.33 11.13
CA ILE A 138 -14.89 45.47 10.23
C ILE A 138 -15.47 46.65 11.01
N ALA A 139 -16.44 46.42 11.89
CA ALA A 139 -17.03 47.47 12.73
C ALA A 139 -15.98 48.10 13.66
N GLY A 140 -15.19 47.28 14.36
CA GLY A 140 -14.12 47.75 15.26
C GLY A 140 -13.07 48.57 14.52
N GLY A 141 -12.57 48.07 13.38
CA GLY A 141 -11.61 48.81 12.55
C GLY A 141 -12.19 50.12 12.02
N THR A 142 -13.44 50.12 11.57
CA THR A 142 -14.13 51.32 11.07
C THR A 142 -14.30 52.36 12.16
N VAL A 143 -14.77 51.95 13.36
CA VAL A 143 -14.94 52.86 14.51
C VAL A 143 -13.59 53.45 14.92
N ALA A 144 -12.54 52.64 15.01
CA ALA A 144 -11.22 53.11 15.42
C ALA A 144 -10.63 54.15 14.46
N LEU A 145 -10.74 53.90 13.14
CA LEU A 145 -10.22 54.80 12.12
C LEU A 145 -11.12 56.03 11.91
N ALA A 146 -12.45 55.89 12.01
CA ALA A 146 -13.39 57.01 11.89
C ALA A 146 -13.30 58.00 13.06
N HIS A 147 -12.82 57.56 14.23
CA HIS A 147 -12.54 58.45 15.35
C HIS A 147 -11.39 59.43 15.07
N ARG A 148 -10.62 59.20 13.99
CA ARG A 148 -9.48 60.03 13.59
C ARG A 148 -9.87 60.90 12.40
N SER A 149 -10.11 62.19 12.64
CA SER A 149 -10.46 63.16 11.59
C SER A 149 -9.35 63.36 10.54
N GLU A 150 -8.11 63.00 10.86
CA GLU A 150 -6.95 63.07 9.97
C GLU A 150 -6.93 61.96 8.90
N LEU A 151 -7.70 60.89 9.10
CA LEU A 151 -7.72 59.75 8.18
C LEU A 151 -8.88 59.87 7.19
N PRO A 152 -8.65 59.63 5.89
CA PRO A 152 -9.74 59.58 4.92
C PRO A 152 -10.63 58.37 5.20
N VAL A 153 -11.93 58.51 4.90
CA VAL A 153 -12.91 57.39 4.95
C VAL A 153 -12.44 56.19 4.11
N ALA A 154 -11.66 56.46 3.05
CA ALA A 154 -11.03 55.44 2.22
C ALA A 154 -10.20 54.43 3.03
N SER A 155 -9.53 54.83 4.12
CA SER A 155 -8.73 53.91 4.95
C SER A 155 -9.58 52.80 5.59
N SER A 156 -10.77 53.16 6.11
CA SER A 156 -11.72 52.19 6.68
C SER A 156 -12.30 51.27 5.60
N VAL A 157 -12.61 51.82 4.42
CA VAL A 157 -13.13 51.05 3.27
C VAL A 157 -12.09 50.05 2.77
N ILE A 158 -10.82 50.48 2.63
CA ILE A 158 -9.72 49.61 2.20
C ILE A 158 -9.52 48.47 3.21
N LEU A 159 -9.49 48.77 4.52
CA LEU A 159 -9.37 47.73 5.54
C LEU A 159 -10.51 46.72 5.47
N ALA A 160 -11.76 47.19 5.33
CA ALA A 160 -12.92 46.32 5.20
C ALA A 160 -12.83 45.42 3.97
N LEU A 161 -12.44 45.96 2.80
CA LEU A 161 -12.25 45.20 1.57
C LEU A 161 -11.14 44.15 1.71
N VAL A 162 -10.03 44.47 2.37
CA VAL A 162 -8.95 43.51 2.62
C VAL A 162 -9.41 42.39 3.54
N CYS A 163 -10.12 42.71 4.63
CA CYS A 163 -10.69 41.71 5.54
C CYS A 163 -11.69 40.79 4.83
N VAL A 164 -12.60 41.34 4.01
CA VAL A 164 -13.55 40.55 3.21
C VAL A 164 -12.83 39.67 2.20
N SER A 165 -11.81 40.20 1.51
CA SER A 165 -11.04 39.47 0.50
C SER A 165 -10.31 38.28 1.11
N ILE A 166 -9.64 38.48 2.25
CA ILE A 166 -8.92 37.42 2.97
C ILE A 166 -9.89 36.39 3.55
N ALA A 167 -11.01 36.83 4.14
CA ALA A 167 -12.07 35.93 4.58
C ALA A 167 -12.59 35.04 3.45
N ALA A 168 -12.85 35.61 2.26
CA ALA A 168 -13.32 34.87 1.10
C ALA A 168 -12.30 33.83 0.61
N VAL A 169 -11.03 34.24 0.44
CA VAL A 169 -9.96 33.34 -0.01
C VAL A 169 -9.74 32.20 1.00
N VAL A 170 -9.58 32.53 2.28
CA VAL A 170 -9.38 31.53 3.34
C VAL A 170 -10.59 30.60 3.45
N GLY A 171 -11.81 31.14 3.42
CA GLY A 171 -13.03 30.35 3.46
C GLY A 171 -13.12 29.32 2.31
N VAL A 172 -12.72 29.71 1.09
CA VAL A 172 -12.67 28.79 -0.06
C VAL A 172 -11.58 27.74 0.12
N LEU A 173 -10.37 28.13 0.52
CA LEU A 173 -9.25 27.20 0.72
C LEU A 173 -9.54 26.16 1.81
N VAL A 174 -10.14 26.61 2.92
CA VAL A 174 -10.51 25.76 4.05
C VAL A 174 -11.65 24.81 3.68
N ASP A 175 -12.66 25.26 2.92
CA ASP A 175 -13.73 24.41 2.41
C ASP A 175 -13.18 23.32 1.47
N ARG A 176 -12.24 23.69 0.59
CA ARG A 176 -11.55 22.73 -0.31
C ARG A 176 -10.68 21.74 0.47
N ALA A 177 -9.90 22.23 1.44
CA ALA A 177 -9.04 21.38 2.27
C ALA A 177 -9.86 20.43 3.16
N SER A 178 -10.96 20.90 3.74
CA SER A 178 -11.85 20.07 4.57
C SER A 178 -12.61 19.02 3.76
N SER A 179 -12.85 19.27 2.47
CA SER A 179 -13.46 18.29 1.56
C SER A 179 -12.48 17.23 1.04
N ALA A 180 -11.17 17.36 1.31
CA ALA A 180 -10.15 16.44 0.80
C ALA A 180 -10.13 15.07 1.51
N GLY A 181 -10.72 14.97 2.71
CA GLY A 181 -10.79 13.74 3.52
C GLY A 181 -12.15 13.04 3.51
N VAL A 182 -13.12 13.53 2.73
CA VAL A 182 -14.52 13.05 2.74
C VAL A 182 -14.93 12.60 1.35
N ASP A 183 -15.63 11.48 1.26
CA ASP A 183 -16.29 11.01 0.05
C ASP A 183 -17.57 11.81 -0.17
N GLN A 184 -17.67 12.52 -1.30
CA GLN A 184 -18.79 13.44 -1.54
C GLN A 184 -20.13 12.74 -1.74
N LEU A 185 -20.11 11.47 -2.16
CA LEU A 185 -21.32 10.71 -2.41
C LEU A 185 -21.96 10.21 -1.11
N THR A 186 -21.15 9.66 -0.22
CA THR A 186 -21.60 8.99 1.01
C THR A 186 -21.48 9.85 2.26
N GLY A 187 -20.65 10.89 2.24
CA GLY A 187 -20.32 11.71 3.41
C GLY A 187 -19.39 11.03 4.42
N LEU A 188 -18.87 9.84 4.10
CA LEU A 188 -17.90 9.10 4.91
C LEU A 188 -16.49 9.65 4.73
N ALA A 189 -15.54 9.18 5.55
CA ALA A 189 -14.14 9.39 5.23
C ALA A 189 -13.81 8.76 3.87
N ASN A 190 -13.01 9.44 3.05
CA ASN A 190 -12.44 8.84 1.84
C ASN A 190 -11.11 8.13 2.19
N ARG A 191 -10.39 7.61 1.18
CA ARG A 191 -9.08 6.97 1.38
C ARG A 191 -8.09 7.82 2.19
N ARG A 192 -8.01 9.12 1.91
CA ARG A 192 -7.14 10.03 2.67
C ARG A 192 -7.60 10.17 4.13
N GLY A 193 -8.90 10.33 4.35
CA GLY A 193 -9.47 10.41 5.71
C GLY A 193 -9.28 9.11 6.51
N LEU A 194 -9.30 7.97 5.84
CA LEU A 194 -8.98 6.67 6.43
C LEU A 194 -7.51 6.61 6.88
N ASP A 195 -6.58 6.99 6.01
CA ASP A 195 -5.14 6.98 6.32
C ASP A 195 -4.83 7.90 7.51
N GLU A 196 -5.35 9.14 7.48
CA GLU A 196 -5.19 10.10 8.58
C GLU A 196 -5.81 9.59 9.90
N GLY A 197 -6.96 8.92 9.83
CA GLY A 197 -7.61 8.31 10.99
C GLY A 197 -6.83 7.11 11.55
N LEU A 198 -6.24 6.31 10.67
CA LEU A 198 -5.44 5.16 11.04
C LEU A 198 -4.14 5.58 11.73
N ASP A 199 -3.43 6.57 11.20
CA ASP A 199 -2.23 7.12 11.83
C ASP A 199 -2.51 7.63 13.25
N GLN A 200 -3.64 8.32 13.44
CA GLN A 200 -4.07 8.76 14.77
C GLN A 200 -4.37 7.58 15.70
N ALA A 201 -5.06 6.56 15.21
CA ALA A 201 -5.39 5.37 15.99
C ALA A 201 -4.13 4.60 16.42
N LEU A 202 -3.12 4.50 15.54
CA LEU A 202 -1.83 3.88 15.84
C LEU A 202 -1.06 4.62 16.93
N VAL A 203 -1.01 5.96 16.87
CA VAL A 203 -0.35 6.75 17.91
C VAL A 203 -1.01 6.53 19.27
N VAL A 204 -2.34 6.39 19.31
CA VAL A 204 -3.06 6.09 20.55
C VAL A 204 -2.76 4.66 21.01
N ALA A 205 -2.88 3.67 20.13
CA ALA A 205 -2.63 2.26 20.42
C ALA A 205 -1.21 2.04 20.95
N GLY A 206 -0.19 2.60 20.29
CA GLY A 206 1.20 2.50 20.73
C GLY A 206 1.49 3.18 22.07
N ARG A 207 0.68 4.17 22.48
CA ARG A 207 0.82 4.83 23.80
C ARG A 207 0.07 4.10 24.91
N THR A 208 -1.06 3.47 24.62
CA THR A 208 -1.91 2.85 25.63
C THR A 208 -1.81 1.34 25.69
N GLY A 209 -1.16 0.69 24.71
CA GLY A 209 -1.18 -0.76 24.53
C GLY A 209 -2.57 -1.31 24.21
N ALA A 210 -3.50 -0.47 23.75
CA ALA A 210 -4.87 -0.90 23.46
C ALA A 210 -4.94 -1.51 22.05
N PRO A 211 -5.74 -2.57 21.83
CA PRO A 211 -5.85 -3.20 20.53
C PRO A 211 -6.46 -2.25 19.50
N LEU A 212 -6.15 -2.45 18.23
CA LEU A 212 -6.73 -1.72 17.11
C LEU A 212 -7.04 -2.72 16.00
N ALA A 213 -8.29 -2.83 15.60
CA ALA A 213 -8.67 -3.66 14.46
C ALA A 213 -8.99 -2.79 13.23
N ALA A 214 -8.61 -3.29 12.06
CA ALA A 214 -9.01 -2.75 10.76
C ALA A 214 -9.83 -3.80 10.03
N VAL A 215 -10.96 -3.39 9.46
CA VAL A 215 -11.86 -4.21 8.68
C VAL A 215 -11.97 -3.61 7.29
N LEU A 216 -11.85 -4.44 6.27
CA LEU A 216 -12.19 -4.08 4.89
C LEU A 216 -13.38 -4.91 4.46
N VAL A 217 -14.38 -4.26 3.87
CA VAL A 217 -15.63 -4.88 3.45
C VAL A 217 -15.92 -4.49 2.00
N GLU A 218 -16.23 -5.46 1.17
CA GLU A 218 -16.66 -5.26 -0.21
C GLU A 218 -18.11 -5.71 -0.38
N LEU A 219 -18.92 -4.90 -1.07
CA LEU A 219 -20.26 -5.27 -1.49
C LEU A 219 -20.20 -6.14 -2.74
N ASP A 220 -20.88 -7.29 -2.73
CA ASP A 220 -20.98 -8.17 -3.89
C ASP A 220 -22.05 -7.70 -4.88
N GLY A 221 -21.86 -8.01 -6.16
CA GLY A 221 -22.80 -7.65 -7.24
C GLY A 221 -22.98 -6.14 -7.46
N PHE A 222 -22.10 -5.29 -6.93
CA PHE A 222 -22.18 -3.84 -7.13
C PHE A 222 -22.05 -3.47 -8.61
N ASP A 223 -21.13 -4.12 -9.32
CA ASP A 223 -20.95 -3.90 -10.76
C ASP A 223 -22.18 -4.33 -11.56
N ASP A 224 -22.85 -5.41 -11.14
CA ASP A 224 -24.10 -5.87 -11.75
C ASP A 224 -25.22 -4.83 -11.55
N VAL A 225 -25.34 -4.27 -10.34
CA VAL A 225 -26.30 -3.17 -10.07
C VAL A 225 -26.01 -1.97 -10.96
N GLN A 226 -24.73 -1.63 -11.15
CA GLN A 226 -24.34 -0.51 -11.99
C GLN A 226 -24.67 -0.77 -13.47
N GLN A 227 -24.48 -2.00 -13.96
CA GLN A 227 -24.79 -2.40 -15.33
C GLN A 227 -26.30 -2.52 -15.61
N GLU A 228 -27.07 -3.09 -14.68
CA GLU A 228 -28.49 -3.38 -14.88
C GLU A 228 -29.41 -2.20 -14.53
N ALA A 229 -29.10 -1.47 -13.45
CA ALA A 229 -29.97 -0.43 -12.90
C ALA A 229 -29.40 0.99 -13.03
N GLY A 230 -28.15 1.13 -13.48
CA GLY A 230 -27.49 2.40 -13.77
C GLY A 230 -26.83 3.09 -12.57
N ASP A 231 -26.08 4.14 -12.86
CA ASP A 231 -25.21 4.84 -11.89
C ASP A 231 -25.98 5.44 -10.70
N ASP A 232 -27.22 5.91 -10.91
CA ASP A 232 -28.05 6.49 -9.85
C ASP A 232 -28.46 5.44 -8.81
N ALA A 233 -28.80 4.22 -9.25
CA ALA A 233 -29.15 3.12 -8.37
C ALA A 233 -27.93 2.64 -7.56
N ALA A 234 -26.77 2.54 -8.22
CA ALA A 234 -25.50 2.23 -7.56
C ALA A 234 -25.13 3.29 -6.51
N ALA A 235 -25.34 4.57 -6.84
CA ALA A 235 -25.13 5.69 -5.92
C ALA A 235 -26.06 5.62 -4.68
N ASP A 236 -27.33 5.28 -4.87
CA ASP A 236 -28.29 5.12 -3.77
C ASP A 236 -28.00 3.92 -2.88
N LEU A 237 -27.49 2.82 -3.45
CA LEU A 237 -26.99 1.68 -2.69
C LEU A 237 -25.86 2.11 -1.75
N LEU A 238 -24.86 2.82 -2.26
CA LEU A 238 -23.72 3.32 -1.48
C LEU A 238 -24.14 4.28 -0.36
N ARG A 239 -25.05 5.22 -0.65
CA ARG A 239 -25.63 6.12 0.37
C ARG A 239 -26.37 5.33 1.45
N THR A 240 -27.10 4.29 1.07
CA THR A 240 -27.83 3.43 2.00
C THR A 240 -26.89 2.64 2.89
N VAL A 241 -25.83 2.06 2.33
CA VAL A 241 -24.77 1.36 3.08
C VAL A 241 -24.14 2.31 4.10
N ALA A 242 -23.68 3.48 3.65
CA ALA A 242 -23.05 4.48 4.50
C ALA A 242 -23.95 4.89 5.68
N ARG A 243 -25.23 5.20 5.43
CA ARG A 243 -26.19 5.58 6.46
C ARG A 243 -26.44 4.44 7.45
N ARG A 244 -26.69 3.22 6.97
CA ARG A 244 -27.04 2.08 7.82
C ARG A 244 -25.86 1.62 8.66
N TRP A 245 -24.67 1.51 8.07
CA TRP A 245 -23.48 1.09 8.79
C TRP A 245 -23.03 2.11 9.81
N SER A 246 -23.06 3.41 9.49
CA SER A 246 -22.73 4.47 10.46
C SER A 246 -23.56 4.39 11.74
N ALA A 247 -24.83 3.96 11.65
CA ALA A 247 -25.72 3.82 12.80
C ALA A 247 -25.43 2.59 13.69
N GLN A 248 -24.66 1.61 13.20
CA GLN A 248 -24.34 0.38 13.91
C GLN A 248 -22.96 0.42 14.58
N LEU A 249 -22.12 1.39 14.23
CA LEU A 249 -20.73 1.40 14.67
C LEU A 249 -20.58 1.85 16.14
N PRO A 250 -19.63 1.23 16.88
CA PRO A 250 -19.37 1.61 18.26
C PRO A 250 -18.74 3.01 18.35
N PRO A 251 -18.84 3.68 19.52
CA PRO A 251 -18.20 4.98 19.73
C PRO A 251 -16.70 4.94 19.45
N GLY A 252 -16.21 5.91 18.67
CA GLY A 252 -14.80 6.02 18.30
C GLY A 252 -14.37 5.18 17.10
N ALA A 253 -15.26 4.37 16.52
CA ALA A 253 -15.03 3.73 15.23
C ALA A 253 -15.04 4.76 14.09
N LEU A 254 -14.26 4.48 13.04
CA LEU A 254 -14.24 5.27 11.81
C LEU A 254 -14.77 4.41 10.66
N LEU A 255 -15.74 4.93 9.91
CA LEU A 255 -16.20 4.35 8.65
C LEU A 255 -15.67 5.18 7.47
N ALA A 256 -15.07 4.50 6.51
CA ALA A 256 -14.56 5.12 5.29
C ALA A 256 -15.03 4.35 4.06
N ARG A 257 -15.15 5.06 2.94
CA ARG A 257 -15.26 4.49 1.60
C ARG A 257 -13.89 4.58 0.93
N ARG A 258 -13.30 3.44 0.57
CA ARG A 258 -11.96 3.39 -0.05
C ARG A 258 -12.04 3.72 -1.54
N ASP A 259 -12.83 2.93 -2.25
CA ASP A 259 -13.07 3.06 -3.69
C ASP A 259 -14.29 2.21 -4.09
N GLY A 260 -14.97 2.52 -5.19
CA GLY A 260 -16.07 1.71 -5.73
C GLY A 260 -17.07 1.22 -4.67
N ALA A 261 -17.13 -0.11 -4.51
CA ALA A 261 -17.95 -0.87 -3.55
C ALA A 261 -17.20 -1.25 -2.24
N GLU A 262 -15.97 -0.77 -2.05
CA GLU A 262 -15.12 -1.08 -0.91
C GLU A 262 -15.23 -0.04 0.19
N PHE A 263 -15.40 -0.55 1.40
CA PHE A 263 -15.47 0.22 2.63
C PHE A 263 -14.42 -0.27 3.62
N ALA A 264 -14.02 0.61 4.52
CA ALA A 264 -13.12 0.30 5.61
C ALA A 264 -13.73 0.74 6.95
N VAL A 265 -13.54 -0.08 7.98
CA VAL A 265 -13.89 0.24 9.35
C VAL A 265 -12.65 0.15 10.22
N LEU A 266 -12.32 1.22 10.93
CA LEU A 266 -11.32 1.19 11.99
C LEU A 266 -12.02 1.09 13.34
N LEU A 267 -11.55 0.17 14.18
CA LEU A 267 -12.11 -0.11 15.49
C LEU A 267 -11.00 0.05 16.56
N PRO A 268 -10.73 1.29 17.01
CA PRO A 268 -9.78 1.52 18.10
C PRO A 268 -10.28 0.89 19.39
N ARG A 269 -9.38 0.30 20.18
CA ARG A 269 -9.66 -0.40 21.45
C ARG A 269 -10.50 -1.67 21.31
N HIS A 270 -10.54 -2.26 20.13
CA HIS A 270 -11.24 -3.51 19.87
C HIS A 270 -10.27 -4.54 19.28
N ASP A 271 -10.46 -5.80 19.66
CA ASP A 271 -9.71 -6.96 19.20
C ASP A 271 -10.44 -7.67 18.04
N GLY A 272 -9.85 -8.78 17.56
CA GLY A 272 -10.38 -9.55 16.44
C GLY A 272 -11.80 -10.08 16.64
N PRO A 273 -12.11 -10.74 17.78
CA PRO A 273 -13.46 -11.23 18.07
C PRO A 273 -14.52 -10.13 18.05
N VAL A 274 -14.24 -8.96 18.64
CA VAL A 274 -15.22 -7.86 18.61
C VAL A 274 -15.35 -7.27 17.21
N ALA A 275 -14.25 -7.16 16.46
CA ALA A 275 -14.29 -6.73 15.07
C ALA A 275 -15.12 -7.67 14.19
N LEU A 276 -15.02 -8.98 14.38
CA LEU A 276 -15.89 -9.97 13.72
C LEU A 276 -17.37 -9.75 14.05
N ALA A 277 -17.70 -9.54 15.33
CA ALA A 277 -19.08 -9.28 15.75
C ALA A 277 -19.65 -8.00 15.11
N VAL A 278 -18.84 -6.95 15.01
CA VAL A 278 -19.22 -5.71 14.29
C VAL A 278 -19.50 -6.01 12.83
N VAL A 279 -18.66 -6.79 12.14
CA VAL A 279 -18.91 -7.16 10.73
C VAL A 279 -20.25 -7.88 10.57
N GLU A 280 -20.57 -8.84 11.44
CA GLU A 280 -21.85 -9.54 11.38
C GLU A 280 -23.03 -8.59 11.63
N GLN A 281 -22.89 -7.61 12.53
CA GLN A 281 -23.89 -6.58 12.75
C GLN A 281 -24.08 -5.67 11.52
N LEU A 282 -22.99 -5.30 10.84
CA LEU A 282 -23.04 -4.53 9.60
C LEU A 282 -23.74 -5.32 8.48
N ARG A 283 -23.47 -6.63 8.38
CA ARG A 283 -24.12 -7.52 7.42
C ARG A 283 -25.62 -7.66 7.72
N ALA A 284 -25.99 -7.85 8.99
CA ALA A 284 -27.39 -7.92 9.41
C ALA A 284 -28.19 -6.64 9.09
N ALA A 285 -27.54 -5.47 9.08
CA ALA A 285 -28.17 -4.20 8.70
C ALA A 285 -28.47 -4.11 7.18
N LEU A 286 -27.86 -4.96 6.36
CA LEU A 286 -28.04 -5.05 4.91
C LEU A 286 -28.36 -6.50 4.47
N PRO A 287 -29.50 -7.06 4.87
CA PRO A 287 -29.80 -8.49 4.68
C PRO A 287 -29.96 -8.92 3.21
N ARG A 288 -30.04 -7.97 2.28
CA ARG A 288 -30.16 -8.21 0.83
C ARG A 288 -28.86 -7.96 0.07
N VAL A 289 -27.78 -7.60 0.75
CA VAL A 289 -26.47 -7.31 0.15
C VAL A 289 -25.46 -8.28 0.71
N THR A 290 -24.92 -9.15 -0.14
CA THR A 290 -23.84 -10.05 0.25
C THR A 290 -22.54 -9.26 0.37
N THR A 291 -21.72 -9.61 1.36
CA THR A 291 -20.44 -8.93 1.60
C THR A 291 -19.32 -9.91 1.91
N ALA A 292 -18.14 -9.66 1.33
CA ALA A 292 -16.89 -10.27 1.78
C ALA A 292 -16.19 -9.29 2.74
N ALA A 293 -15.56 -9.82 3.79
CA ALA A 293 -14.88 -8.98 4.76
C ALA A 293 -13.53 -9.58 5.21
N GLY A 294 -12.50 -8.75 5.23
CA GLY A 294 -11.19 -9.06 5.80
C GLY A 294 -10.95 -8.24 7.06
N VAL A 295 -10.60 -8.91 8.16
CA VAL A 295 -10.32 -8.29 9.45
C VAL A 295 -8.86 -8.52 9.80
N ALA A 296 -8.16 -7.51 10.31
CA ALA A 296 -6.82 -7.64 10.87
C ALA A 296 -6.70 -6.86 12.18
N VAL A 297 -5.93 -7.39 13.13
CA VAL A 297 -5.67 -6.75 14.44
C VAL A 297 -4.23 -6.28 14.49
N LEU A 298 -4.00 -5.04 14.94
CA LEU A 298 -2.68 -4.44 15.04
C LEU A 298 -1.73 -5.27 15.89
N HIS A 299 -0.55 -5.56 15.33
CA HIS A 299 0.56 -6.18 16.06
C HIS A 299 1.54 -5.14 16.61
N GLU A 300 2.31 -5.51 17.63
CA GLU A 300 3.35 -4.63 18.18
C GLU A 300 4.38 -4.26 17.11
N GLY A 301 4.71 -2.97 17.01
CA GLY A 301 5.66 -2.44 16.04
C GLY A 301 5.18 -2.44 14.58
N GLU A 302 3.92 -2.81 14.32
CA GLU A 302 3.34 -2.82 12.98
C GLU A 302 2.99 -1.40 12.47
N THR A 303 3.16 -1.18 11.17
CA THR A 303 2.81 0.09 10.50
C THR A 303 1.37 0.08 10.00
N ALA A 304 0.80 1.28 9.75
CA ALA A 304 -0.51 1.45 9.11
C ALA A 304 -0.68 0.61 7.85
N ALA A 305 0.32 0.70 6.96
CA ALA A 305 0.35 -0.05 5.70
C ALA A 305 0.44 -1.56 5.93
N GLY A 306 1.13 -2.02 6.98
CA GLY A 306 1.18 -3.43 7.38
C GLY A 306 -0.20 -3.97 7.76
N LEU A 307 -0.89 -3.26 8.65
CA LEU A 307 -2.22 -3.64 9.13
C LEU A 307 -3.25 -3.69 7.99
N LEU A 308 -3.31 -2.64 7.15
CA LEU A 308 -4.24 -2.61 6.02
C LEU A 308 -3.95 -3.71 4.98
N ARG A 309 -2.67 -4.01 4.73
CA ARG A 309 -2.28 -5.09 3.80
C ARG A 309 -2.75 -6.46 4.29
N ARG A 310 -2.68 -6.72 5.60
CA ARG A 310 -3.22 -7.98 6.17
C ARG A 310 -4.74 -8.03 6.09
N ALA A 311 -5.42 -6.91 6.34
CA ALA A 311 -6.86 -6.83 6.13
C ALA A 311 -7.23 -7.06 4.65
N ASP A 312 -6.46 -6.53 3.70
CA ASP A 312 -6.64 -6.75 2.25
C ASP A 312 -6.40 -8.23 1.88
N ALA A 313 -5.35 -8.86 2.44
CA ALA A 313 -5.10 -10.29 2.24
C ALA A 313 -6.19 -11.18 2.87
N ALA A 314 -6.74 -10.80 4.01
CA ALA A 314 -7.91 -11.44 4.60
C ALA A 314 -9.14 -11.27 3.71
N LEU A 315 -9.37 -10.08 3.16
CA LEU A 315 -10.48 -9.80 2.25
C LEU A 315 -10.35 -10.62 0.96
N ALA A 316 -9.15 -10.74 0.38
CA ALA A 316 -8.92 -11.58 -0.79
C ALA A 316 -9.28 -13.06 -0.53
N ARG A 317 -8.88 -13.62 0.62
CA ARG A 317 -9.29 -14.97 1.06
C ARG A 317 -10.80 -15.09 1.32
N ALA A 318 -11.44 -14.01 1.75
CA ALA A 318 -12.89 -13.95 1.95
C ALA A 318 -13.65 -13.93 0.61
N ARG A 319 -13.11 -13.28 -0.43
CA ARG A 319 -13.66 -13.23 -1.79
C ARG A 319 -13.61 -14.57 -2.50
N SER A 320 -12.53 -15.33 -2.32
CA SER A 320 -12.33 -16.63 -2.98
C SER A 320 -13.14 -17.77 -2.36
N ALA A 321 -13.77 -17.56 -1.19
CA ALA A 321 -14.60 -18.56 -0.54
C ALA A 321 -16.03 -18.54 -1.08
N THR A 322 -16.63 -19.73 -1.26
CA THR A 322 -18.05 -19.89 -1.58
C THR A 322 -18.74 -20.69 -0.46
N PRO A 323 -19.72 -20.11 0.27
CA PRO A 323 -20.18 -18.72 0.19
C PRO A 323 -19.15 -17.70 0.68
N ARG A 324 -19.21 -16.46 0.16
CA ARG A 324 -18.39 -15.33 0.65
C ARG A 324 -18.56 -15.18 2.16
N ARG A 325 -17.47 -14.90 2.87
CA ARG A 325 -17.43 -14.90 4.34
C ARG A 325 -16.63 -13.75 4.92
N THR A 326 -16.53 -13.71 6.24
CA THR A 326 -15.56 -12.87 6.97
C THR A 326 -14.32 -13.70 7.27
N VAL A 327 -13.12 -13.16 7.04
CA VAL A 327 -11.84 -13.79 7.42
C VAL A 327 -11.11 -12.88 8.39
N LEU A 328 -10.70 -13.42 9.54
CA LEU A 328 -9.87 -12.74 10.52
C LEU A 328 -8.40 -13.15 10.38
N ASP A 329 -7.53 -12.16 10.27
CA ASP A 329 -6.08 -12.27 10.38
C ASP A 329 -5.65 -11.78 11.77
N ASP A 330 -5.69 -12.73 12.72
CA ASP A 330 -5.24 -12.57 14.12
C ASP A 330 -3.99 -13.44 14.40
N ALA A 331 -3.35 -13.91 13.33
CA ALA A 331 -2.12 -14.68 13.47
C ALA A 331 -1.00 -13.73 13.89
N GLN A 332 -0.47 -13.92 15.10
CA GLN A 332 0.81 -13.34 15.50
C GLN A 332 1.83 -13.58 14.38
N PRO A 333 2.71 -12.59 14.07
CA PRO A 333 3.74 -12.77 13.06
C PRO A 333 4.51 -14.05 13.36
N ASP A 334 4.68 -14.90 12.36
CA ASP A 334 5.43 -16.15 12.52
C ASP A 334 6.80 -15.83 13.15
N PRO A 335 7.21 -16.52 14.23
CA PRO A 335 8.50 -16.26 14.87
C PRO A 335 9.69 -16.38 13.90
N LEU A 336 9.51 -17.09 12.79
CA LEU A 336 10.50 -17.21 11.71
C LEU A 336 10.63 -15.95 10.84
N LEU A 337 9.67 -15.02 10.86
CA LEU A 337 9.67 -13.87 9.95
C LEU A 337 10.87 -12.92 10.16
N PRO A 338 11.23 -12.51 11.40
CA PRO A 338 12.43 -11.70 11.63
C PRO A 338 13.73 -12.44 11.20
N GLU A 339 13.77 -13.75 11.41
CA GLU A 339 14.92 -14.59 11.07
C GLU A 339 15.06 -14.73 9.55
N LEU A 340 13.94 -14.90 8.83
CA LEU A 340 13.90 -14.93 7.37
C LEU A 340 14.36 -13.59 6.77
N ARG A 341 13.88 -12.47 7.31
CA ARG A 341 14.36 -11.12 6.90
C ARG A 341 15.86 -10.98 7.10
N THR A 342 16.36 -11.47 8.23
CA THR A 342 17.80 -11.46 8.53
C THR A 342 18.56 -12.32 7.50
N ALA A 343 18.11 -13.55 7.24
CA ALA A 343 18.72 -14.44 6.28
C ALA A 343 18.74 -13.86 4.85
N LEU A 344 17.68 -13.15 4.45
CA LEU A 344 17.61 -12.44 3.17
C LEU A 344 18.58 -11.26 3.11
N ALA A 345 18.71 -10.49 4.19
CA ALA A 345 19.59 -9.33 4.25
C ALA A 345 21.08 -9.69 4.31
N THR A 346 21.44 -10.78 5.00
CA THR A 346 22.83 -11.22 5.13
C THR A 346 23.31 -12.01 3.92
N GLY A 347 22.41 -12.67 3.18
CA GLY A 347 22.79 -13.62 2.14
C GLY A 347 23.57 -14.82 2.70
N ARG A 348 24.23 -15.59 1.82
CA ARG A 348 25.00 -16.79 2.18
C ARG A 348 26.36 -16.42 2.80
N THR A 349 26.37 -15.89 4.02
CA THR A 349 27.62 -15.47 4.70
C THR A 349 28.30 -16.55 5.55
N ALA A 350 27.66 -17.69 5.83
CA ALA A 350 28.30 -18.84 6.49
C ALA A 350 27.42 -20.09 6.36
N ARG A 351 27.81 -21.20 7.01
CA ARG A 351 27.11 -22.51 7.13
C ARG A 351 25.61 -22.46 7.50
N VAL A 352 25.04 -21.29 7.74
CA VAL A 352 23.68 -21.01 8.22
C VAL A 352 23.11 -19.88 7.35
N GLY A 353 21.86 -20.00 6.93
CA GLY A 353 21.19 -19.03 6.03
C GLY A 353 20.52 -19.69 4.82
N LEU A 354 20.15 -18.88 3.84
CA LEU A 354 19.58 -19.36 2.57
C LEU A 354 20.68 -19.99 1.71
N THR A 355 20.41 -21.18 1.21
CA THR A 355 21.28 -21.94 0.30
C THR A 355 20.45 -22.56 -0.82
N VAL A 356 21.13 -23.13 -1.81
CA VAL A 356 20.50 -23.73 -2.99
C VAL A 356 21.00 -25.17 -3.12
N HIS A 357 20.07 -26.10 -3.26
CA HIS A 357 20.34 -27.47 -3.69
C HIS A 357 19.92 -27.62 -5.15
N TYR A 358 20.50 -28.60 -5.83
CA TYR A 358 20.27 -28.90 -7.24
C TYR A 358 19.75 -30.31 -7.39
N GLN A 359 18.67 -30.49 -8.13
CA GLN A 359 18.18 -31.80 -8.57
C GLN A 359 18.44 -31.95 -10.05
N ALA A 360 18.99 -33.08 -10.50
CA ALA A 360 19.39 -33.23 -11.90
C ALA A 360 18.17 -33.55 -12.75
N VAL A 361 18.06 -32.90 -13.90
CA VAL A 361 17.14 -33.26 -14.98
C VAL A 361 17.92 -34.13 -15.97
N VAL A 362 17.44 -35.36 -16.18
CA VAL A 362 18.14 -36.40 -16.92
C VAL A 362 17.33 -36.80 -18.15
N SER A 363 18.02 -37.00 -19.26
CA SER A 363 17.45 -37.61 -20.46
C SER A 363 17.19 -39.09 -20.21
N LEU A 364 15.94 -39.53 -20.35
CA LEU A 364 15.57 -40.93 -20.24
C LEU A 364 16.08 -41.78 -21.42
N THR A 365 16.49 -41.15 -22.51
CA THR A 365 16.94 -41.84 -23.73
C THR A 365 18.37 -42.37 -23.59
N ASP A 366 19.29 -41.57 -23.05
CA ASP A 366 20.72 -41.88 -22.98
C ASP A 366 21.30 -41.80 -21.55
N GLY A 367 20.51 -41.35 -20.57
CA GLY A 367 20.93 -41.20 -19.18
C GLY A 367 21.77 -39.95 -18.93
N SER A 368 21.91 -39.06 -19.92
CA SER A 368 22.73 -37.87 -19.78
C SER A 368 22.05 -36.79 -18.94
N VAL A 369 22.84 -36.07 -18.13
CA VAL A 369 22.35 -34.89 -17.39
C VAL A 369 22.21 -33.72 -18.37
N VAL A 370 20.99 -33.18 -18.46
CA VAL A 370 20.62 -32.07 -19.35
C VAL A 370 20.62 -30.74 -18.61
N GLY A 371 20.28 -30.76 -17.31
CA GLY A 371 20.23 -29.57 -16.49
C GLY A 371 20.01 -29.89 -15.03
N ALA A 372 19.71 -28.86 -14.25
CA ALA A 372 19.32 -29.01 -12.87
C ALA A 372 18.28 -27.99 -12.44
N GLU A 373 17.32 -28.46 -11.65
CA GLU A 373 16.39 -27.62 -10.91
C GLU A 373 17.04 -27.12 -9.63
N CYS A 374 16.98 -25.81 -9.43
CA CYS A 374 17.46 -25.19 -8.22
C CYS A 374 16.34 -25.11 -7.18
N LEU A 375 16.66 -25.56 -5.97
CA LEU A 375 15.71 -25.72 -4.88
C LEU A 375 16.23 -24.97 -3.66
N ALA A 376 15.48 -23.97 -3.23
CA ALA A 376 15.82 -23.17 -2.06
C ALA A 376 15.88 -24.04 -0.80
N ARG A 377 16.86 -23.79 0.07
CA ARG A 377 17.03 -24.42 1.37
C ARG A 377 17.33 -23.35 2.40
N TRP A 378 16.75 -23.48 3.59
CA TRP A 378 17.02 -22.55 4.68
C TRP A 378 17.55 -23.31 5.88
N GLU A 379 18.84 -23.12 6.16
CA GLU A 379 19.47 -23.65 7.38
C GLU A 379 19.37 -22.60 8.48
N HIS A 380 18.55 -22.89 9.49
CA HIS A 380 18.33 -22.03 10.64
C HIS A 380 19.27 -22.42 11.79
N PRO A 381 19.91 -21.46 12.52
CA PRO A 381 20.92 -21.77 13.54
C PRO A 381 20.43 -22.66 14.68
N VAL A 382 19.15 -22.54 15.06
CA VAL A 382 18.53 -23.31 16.16
C VAL A 382 17.70 -24.49 15.65
N LEU A 383 16.75 -24.23 14.74
CA LEU A 383 15.83 -25.22 14.18
C LEU A 383 16.43 -26.18 13.14
N GLY A 384 17.65 -25.94 12.65
CA GLY A 384 18.23 -26.71 11.54
C GLY A 384 17.54 -26.41 10.21
N SER A 385 17.41 -27.43 9.34
CA SER A 385 16.80 -27.28 8.01
C SER A 385 15.30 -26.95 8.11
N VAL A 386 14.93 -25.72 7.76
CA VAL A 386 13.53 -25.29 7.65
C VAL A 386 12.98 -25.63 6.27
N SER A 387 11.83 -26.30 6.23
CA SER A 387 11.20 -26.75 4.99
C SER A 387 10.82 -25.59 4.06
N PRO A 388 11.05 -25.69 2.73
CA PRO A 388 10.54 -24.75 1.74
C PRO A 388 9.03 -24.54 1.82
N ALA A 389 8.28 -25.61 2.12
CA ALA A 389 6.83 -25.54 2.33
C ALA A 389 6.41 -24.67 3.53
N ARG A 390 7.37 -24.29 4.40
CA ARG A 390 7.13 -23.34 5.51
C ARG A 390 7.55 -21.92 5.17
N PHE A 391 8.78 -21.73 4.68
CA PHE A 391 9.33 -20.38 4.52
C PHE A 391 8.96 -19.69 3.21
N ILE A 392 8.63 -20.44 2.14
CA ILE A 392 8.19 -19.84 0.87
C ILE A 392 6.80 -19.19 1.05
N PRO A 393 5.77 -19.87 1.61
CA PRO A 393 4.49 -19.22 1.87
C PRO A 393 4.62 -18.03 2.84
N LEU A 394 5.52 -18.13 3.83
CA LEU A 394 5.81 -17.03 4.73
C LEU A 394 6.40 -15.83 3.99
N ALA A 395 7.32 -16.06 3.05
CA ALA A 395 7.88 -14.99 2.22
C ALA A 395 6.80 -14.32 1.35
N GLU A 396 5.91 -15.10 0.73
CA GLU A 396 4.81 -14.59 -0.10
C GLU A 396 3.80 -13.77 0.71
N GLN A 397 3.40 -14.25 1.89
CA GLN A 397 2.43 -13.55 2.76
C GLN A 397 2.96 -12.19 3.23
N HIS A 398 4.28 -12.05 3.35
CA HIS A 398 4.92 -10.83 3.85
C HIS A 398 5.63 -10.00 2.77
N GLY A 399 5.43 -10.32 1.48
CA GLY A 399 6.02 -9.58 0.35
C GLY A 399 7.54 -9.68 0.26
N LEU A 400 8.13 -10.74 0.81
CA LEU A 400 9.57 -11.02 0.79
C LEU A 400 9.97 -11.96 -0.36
N VAL A 401 9.02 -12.51 -1.11
CA VAL A 401 9.29 -13.51 -2.17
C VAL A 401 10.17 -12.97 -3.30
N GLY A 402 10.08 -11.68 -3.62
CA GLY A 402 10.98 -11.05 -4.58
C GLY A 402 12.44 -11.08 -4.13
N ALA A 403 12.69 -10.68 -2.87
CA ALA A 403 14.04 -10.73 -2.28
C ALA A 403 14.56 -12.17 -2.17
N LEU A 404 13.69 -13.13 -1.81
CA LEU A 404 14.03 -14.55 -1.76
C LEU A 404 14.44 -15.07 -3.14
N GLY A 405 13.63 -14.80 -4.16
CA GLY A 405 13.91 -15.20 -5.54
C GLY A 405 15.20 -14.59 -6.07
N GLU A 406 15.49 -13.33 -5.73
CA GLU A 406 16.74 -12.66 -6.12
C GLU A 406 17.98 -13.35 -5.52
N VAL A 407 17.95 -13.67 -4.22
CA VAL A 407 19.05 -14.39 -3.54
C VAL A 407 19.25 -15.77 -4.14
N VAL A 408 18.17 -16.54 -4.34
CA VAL A 408 18.20 -17.90 -4.89
C VAL A 408 18.72 -17.88 -6.33
N LEU A 409 18.17 -17.04 -7.20
CA LEU A 409 18.55 -16.98 -8.61
C LEU A 409 20.00 -16.52 -8.79
N ARG A 410 20.43 -15.49 -8.06
CA ARG A 410 21.82 -15.01 -8.11
C ARG A 410 22.80 -16.09 -7.70
N GLN A 411 22.52 -16.78 -6.60
CA GLN A 411 23.38 -17.84 -6.13
C GLN A 411 23.42 -19.03 -7.10
N ALA A 412 22.26 -19.45 -7.60
CA ALA A 412 22.15 -20.55 -8.55
C ALA A 412 22.92 -20.27 -9.85
N CYS A 413 22.76 -19.07 -10.41
CA CYS A 413 23.48 -18.67 -11.62
C CYS A 413 24.99 -18.63 -11.40
N ALA A 414 25.45 -18.11 -10.26
CA ALA A 414 26.88 -18.03 -9.95
C ALA A 414 27.53 -19.42 -9.78
N GLU A 415 26.88 -20.32 -9.03
CA GLU A 415 27.37 -21.68 -8.80
C GLU A 415 27.35 -22.51 -10.10
N MET A 416 26.28 -22.40 -10.90
CA MET A 416 26.18 -23.11 -12.19
C MET A 416 27.14 -22.55 -13.24
N ALA A 417 27.40 -21.24 -13.27
CA ALA A 417 28.40 -20.64 -14.16
C ALA A 417 29.80 -21.18 -13.83
N ALA A 418 30.15 -21.26 -12.54
CA ALA A 418 31.42 -21.86 -12.11
C ALA A 418 31.51 -23.35 -12.48
N LEU A 419 30.44 -24.13 -12.28
CA LEU A 419 30.38 -25.54 -12.65
C LEU A 419 30.54 -25.75 -14.17
N ARG A 420 29.87 -24.91 -14.97
CA ARG A 420 29.98 -24.90 -16.43
C ARG A 420 31.40 -24.59 -16.89
N ALA A 421 32.06 -23.62 -16.27
CA ALA A 421 33.45 -23.29 -16.58
C ALA A 421 34.41 -24.45 -16.24
N ALA A 422 34.18 -25.15 -15.13
CA ALA A 422 35.02 -26.26 -14.68
C ALA A 422 34.82 -27.54 -15.51
N THR A 423 33.61 -27.81 -15.99
CA THR A 423 33.26 -29.08 -16.65
C THR A 423 33.12 -28.96 -18.17
N GLY A 424 33.00 -27.75 -18.71
CA GLY A 424 32.68 -27.50 -20.12
C GLY A 424 31.26 -27.92 -20.54
N ARG A 425 30.43 -28.36 -19.60
CA ARG A 425 29.08 -28.88 -19.89
C ARG A 425 28.09 -27.75 -20.13
N GLN A 426 27.30 -27.89 -21.19
CA GLN A 426 26.13 -27.07 -21.42
C GLN A 426 24.99 -27.68 -20.60
N LEU A 427 24.52 -26.96 -19.59
CA LEU A 427 23.45 -27.41 -18.69
C LEU A 427 22.37 -26.34 -18.64
N LEU A 428 21.12 -26.77 -18.53
CA LEU A 428 20.01 -25.90 -18.18
C LEU A 428 19.98 -25.66 -16.66
N LEU A 429 19.60 -24.46 -16.25
CA LEU A 429 19.28 -24.10 -14.87
C LEU A 429 17.79 -23.77 -14.80
N THR A 430 17.03 -24.58 -14.08
CA THR A 430 15.59 -24.34 -13.87
C THR A 430 15.34 -23.73 -12.50
N VAL A 431 14.46 -22.72 -12.45
CA VAL A 431 14.20 -21.91 -11.25
C VAL A 431 12.70 -21.65 -11.10
N ASN A 432 12.16 -22.03 -9.95
CA ASN A 432 10.79 -21.73 -9.54
C ASN A 432 10.58 -20.23 -9.31
N VAL A 433 9.50 -19.67 -9.87
CA VAL A 433 9.16 -18.25 -9.71
C VAL A 433 7.71 -18.10 -9.24
N SER A 434 7.51 -17.33 -8.16
CA SER A 434 6.17 -17.06 -7.64
C SER A 434 5.38 -16.13 -8.56
N GLY A 435 4.06 -16.32 -8.60
CA GLY A 435 3.15 -15.41 -9.31
C GLY A 435 3.24 -13.96 -8.88
N GLN A 436 3.54 -13.70 -7.60
CA GLN A 436 3.73 -12.33 -7.11
C GLN A 436 4.92 -11.63 -7.78
N GLN A 437 5.97 -12.37 -8.15
CA GLN A 437 7.15 -11.81 -8.81
C GLN A 437 6.84 -11.41 -10.27
N PHE A 438 5.99 -12.16 -10.97
CA PHE A 438 5.57 -11.80 -12.33
C PHE A 438 4.64 -10.58 -12.38
N CYS A 439 3.96 -10.29 -11.27
CA CYS A 439 3.18 -9.07 -11.13
C CYS A 439 4.06 -7.83 -10.85
N ASP A 440 5.36 -7.99 -10.60
CA ASP A 440 6.31 -6.89 -10.46
C ASP A 440 6.88 -6.48 -11.83
N PRO A 441 6.59 -5.27 -12.33
CA PRO A 441 7.13 -4.78 -13.60
C PRO A 441 8.67 -4.72 -13.64
N ALA A 442 9.34 -4.65 -12.50
CA ALA A 442 10.81 -4.62 -12.41
C ALA A 442 11.45 -6.01 -12.56
N PHE A 443 10.69 -7.10 -12.42
CA PHE A 443 11.23 -8.45 -12.36
C PHE A 443 12.09 -8.85 -13.58
N PRO A 444 11.68 -8.57 -14.84
CA PRO A 444 12.54 -8.87 -16.00
C PRO A 444 13.90 -8.17 -15.95
N ALA A 445 13.94 -6.91 -15.47
CA ALA A 445 15.19 -6.16 -15.35
C ALA A 445 16.09 -6.73 -14.24
N VAL A 446 15.51 -7.20 -13.13
CA VAL A 446 16.24 -7.88 -12.05
C VAL A 446 16.90 -9.16 -12.58
N VAL A 447 16.14 -10.01 -13.30
CA VAL A 447 16.66 -11.25 -13.90
C VAL A 447 17.80 -10.94 -14.88
N ALA A 448 17.61 -9.97 -15.77
CA ALA A 448 18.64 -9.53 -16.71
C ALA A 448 19.93 -9.07 -16.00
N GLY A 449 19.79 -8.28 -14.93
CA GLY A 449 20.92 -7.83 -14.14
C GLY A 449 21.67 -8.97 -13.46
N ILE A 450 20.97 -9.98 -12.95
CA ILE A 450 21.58 -11.16 -12.34
C ILE A 450 22.35 -11.98 -13.38
N LEU A 451 21.73 -12.30 -14.52
CA LEU A 451 22.35 -13.09 -15.58
C LEU A 451 23.61 -12.41 -16.13
N ALA A 452 23.54 -11.08 -16.35
CA ALA A 452 24.70 -10.30 -16.77
C ALA A 452 25.80 -10.28 -15.70
N GLY A 453 25.43 -10.16 -14.41
CA GLY A 453 26.38 -10.09 -13.30
C GLY A 453 27.08 -11.42 -13.00
N THR A 454 26.42 -12.57 -13.22
CA THR A 454 27.01 -13.90 -12.99
C THR A 454 27.63 -14.51 -14.24
N GLY A 455 27.29 -14.01 -15.42
CA GLY A 455 27.70 -14.57 -16.71
C GLY A 455 26.96 -15.84 -17.10
N TRP A 456 25.86 -16.20 -16.41
CA TRP A 456 25.04 -17.34 -16.80
C TRP A 456 24.21 -17.00 -18.06
N PRO A 457 24.21 -17.83 -19.12
CA PRO A 457 23.51 -17.49 -20.36
C PRO A 457 21.99 -17.55 -20.19
N ALA A 458 21.29 -16.52 -20.67
CA ALA A 458 19.82 -16.46 -20.66
C ALA A 458 19.18 -17.67 -21.36
N ALA A 459 19.75 -18.11 -22.49
CA ALA A 459 19.30 -19.29 -23.23
C ALA A 459 19.42 -20.62 -22.47
N ALA A 460 20.16 -20.64 -21.35
CA ALA A 460 20.29 -21.79 -20.47
C ALA A 460 19.49 -21.62 -19.16
N THR A 461 18.69 -20.56 -19.03
CA THR A 461 17.81 -20.32 -17.89
C THR A 461 16.39 -20.72 -18.25
N VAL A 462 15.78 -21.55 -17.41
CA VAL A 462 14.38 -21.95 -17.51
C VAL A 462 13.66 -21.43 -16.27
N LEU A 463 12.61 -20.62 -16.46
CA LEU A 463 11.77 -20.16 -15.35
C LEU A 463 10.51 -21.03 -15.29
N GLU A 464 10.27 -21.60 -14.13
CA GLU A 464 9.13 -22.46 -13.87
C GLU A 464 7.98 -21.61 -13.32
N VAL A 465 6.83 -21.71 -13.99
CA VAL A 465 5.62 -20.95 -13.66
C VAL A 465 4.48 -21.90 -13.36
N THR A 466 3.77 -21.66 -12.26
CA THR A 466 2.61 -22.48 -11.90
C THR A 466 1.44 -22.23 -12.84
N GLU A 467 0.60 -23.25 -12.99
CA GLU A 467 -0.62 -23.18 -13.79
C GLU A 467 -1.56 -22.03 -13.36
N SER A 468 -1.75 -21.82 -12.07
CA SER A 468 -2.67 -20.77 -11.59
C SER A 468 -2.22 -19.35 -11.94
N LEU A 469 -0.91 -19.11 -12.04
CA LEU A 469 -0.39 -17.82 -12.51
C LEU A 469 -0.76 -17.58 -13.98
N VAL A 470 -0.68 -18.64 -14.78
CA VAL A 470 -1.13 -18.66 -16.17
C VAL A 470 -2.65 -18.42 -16.28
N GLU A 471 -3.44 -18.91 -15.32
CA GLU A 471 -4.90 -18.76 -15.30
C GLU A 471 -5.38 -17.33 -14.96
N ALA A 472 -4.60 -16.56 -14.20
CA ALA A 472 -5.03 -15.28 -13.61
C ALA A 472 -5.20 -14.11 -14.59
N ASP A 473 -4.91 -14.29 -15.88
CA ASP A 473 -5.15 -13.33 -16.98
C ASP A 473 -4.57 -11.92 -16.73
N SER A 474 -3.46 -11.85 -15.98
CA SER A 474 -2.79 -10.59 -15.64
C SER A 474 -2.00 -10.05 -16.85
N PRO A 475 -2.37 -8.90 -17.42
CA PRO A 475 -1.64 -8.31 -18.55
C PRO A 475 -0.17 -8.02 -18.20
N VAL A 476 0.10 -7.74 -16.91
CA VAL A 476 1.45 -7.48 -16.38
C VAL A 476 2.30 -8.74 -16.42
N ALA A 477 1.77 -9.87 -15.96
CA ALA A 477 2.50 -11.14 -15.95
C ALA A 477 2.85 -11.61 -17.37
N VAL A 478 1.91 -11.46 -18.31
CA VAL A 478 2.13 -11.78 -19.73
C VAL A 478 3.20 -10.87 -20.35
N ALA A 479 3.19 -9.58 -20.03
CA ALA A 479 4.22 -8.65 -20.49
C ALA A 479 5.61 -9.00 -19.93
N ALA A 480 5.69 -9.36 -18.65
CA ALA A 480 6.94 -9.79 -18.01
C ALA A 480 7.50 -11.08 -18.66
N LEU A 481 6.65 -12.07 -18.90
CA LEU A 481 7.02 -13.31 -19.61
C LEU A 481 7.57 -13.01 -21.01
N ARG A 482 6.91 -12.14 -21.78
CA ARG A 482 7.40 -11.73 -23.12
C ARG A 482 8.76 -11.05 -23.05
N ALA A 483 8.98 -10.15 -22.09
CA ALA A 483 10.26 -9.47 -21.91
C ALA A 483 11.39 -10.46 -21.56
N LEU A 484 11.11 -11.46 -20.70
CA LEU A 484 12.05 -12.52 -20.37
C LEU A 484 12.35 -13.43 -21.57
N ARG A 485 11.35 -13.76 -22.38
CA ARG A 485 11.54 -14.49 -23.64
C ARG A 485 12.42 -13.73 -24.63
N GLN A 486 12.24 -12.41 -24.75
CA GLN A 486 13.09 -11.57 -25.60
C GLN A 486 14.55 -11.52 -25.12
N LEU A 487 14.79 -11.68 -23.81
CA LEU A 487 16.13 -11.84 -23.25
C LEU A 487 16.77 -13.20 -23.64
N GLY A 488 15.96 -14.16 -24.08
CA GLY A 488 16.37 -15.52 -24.43
C GLY A 488 16.09 -16.54 -23.33
N VAL A 489 15.41 -16.16 -22.25
CA VAL A 489 15.02 -17.08 -21.16
C VAL A 489 13.93 -18.04 -21.65
N GLN A 490 14.03 -19.29 -21.22
CA GLN A 490 13.05 -20.35 -21.49
C GLN A 490 12.00 -20.42 -20.37
N VAL A 491 10.82 -20.97 -20.67
CA VAL A 491 9.70 -21.05 -19.73
C VAL A 491 9.21 -22.50 -19.63
N ALA A 492 9.02 -22.97 -18.40
CA ALA A 492 8.40 -24.24 -18.10
C ALA A 492 7.08 -24.02 -17.36
N ILE A 493 6.04 -24.77 -17.76
CA ILE A 493 4.78 -24.82 -17.02
C ILE A 493 4.90 -25.91 -15.97
N ASP A 494 4.74 -25.54 -14.71
CA ASP A 494 4.91 -26.40 -13.54
C ASP A 494 3.56 -26.90 -12.97
N ASP A 495 3.61 -28.00 -12.21
CA ASP A 495 2.47 -28.63 -11.54
C ASP A 495 1.29 -29.04 -12.46
N PHE A 496 1.57 -29.35 -13.73
CA PHE A 496 0.51 -29.60 -14.72
C PHE A 496 -0.39 -30.79 -14.33
N GLY A 497 -1.70 -30.52 -14.23
CA GLY A 497 -2.75 -31.51 -13.99
C GLY A 497 -3.22 -31.63 -12.54
N THR A 498 -2.86 -30.68 -11.67
CA THR A 498 -3.40 -30.52 -10.32
C THR A 498 -4.63 -29.60 -10.26
N GLY A 499 -4.92 -28.84 -11.33
CA GLY A 499 -6.05 -27.92 -11.49
C GLY A 499 -6.98 -28.17 -12.70
N TYR A 500 -7.85 -27.20 -13.02
CA TYR A 500 -8.75 -27.24 -14.19
C TYR A 500 -8.05 -26.64 -15.43
N SER A 501 -7.11 -27.38 -16.01
CA SER A 501 -6.36 -26.90 -17.19
C SER A 501 -7.26 -26.60 -18.38
N SER A 502 -7.28 -25.34 -18.82
CA SER A 502 -7.85 -24.99 -20.11
C SER A 502 -6.80 -25.27 -21.20
N LEU A 503 -6.98 -26.38 -21.92
CA LEU A 503 -6.16 -26.76 -23.10
C LEU A 503 -5.98 -25.60 -24.09
N ALA A 504 -6.98 -24.72 -24.20
CA ALA A 504 -6.92 -23.52 -25.04
C ALA A 504 -5.83 -22.52 -24.64
N ARG A 505 -5.37 -22.52 -23.38
CA ARG A 505 -4.32 -21.62 -22.90
C ARG A 505 -2.91 -22.14 -23.13
N LEU A 506 -2.71 -23.45 -23.16
CA LEU A 506 -1.39 -24.03 -23.52
C LEU A 506 -0.95 -23.60 -24.93
N ASP A 507 -1.89 -23.37 -25.84
CA ASP A 507 -1.62 -22.89 -27.20
C ASP A 507 -1.12 -21.43 -27.24
N THR A 508 -1.59 -20.58 -26.32
CA THR A 508 -1.29 -19.14 -26.34
C THR A 508 -0.06 -18.76 -25.50
N LEU A 509 0.41 -19.66 -24.63
CA LEU A 509 1.57 -19.42 -23.78
C LEU A 509 2.88 -19.70 -24.51
N PRO A 510 3.87 -18.79 -24.45
CA PRO A 510 5.19 -19.01 -25.01
C PRO A 510 6.05 -19.87 -24.07
N ALA A 511 5.63 -21.11 -23.82
CA ALA A 511 6.36 -22.10 -23.03
C ALA A 511 7.23 -23.01 -23.92
N ASP A 512 8.28 -23.58 -23.33
CA ASP A 512 9.19 -24.54 -23.99
C ASP A 512 9.11 -25.93 -23.33
N TYR A 513 8.76 -25.98 -22.04
CA TYR A 513 8.67 -27.21 -21.26
C TYR A 513 7.32 -27.34 -20.54
N LEU A 514 6.90 -28.59 -20.35
CA LEU A 514 5.76 -28.99 -19.53
C LEU A 514 6.26 -29.97 -18.45
N LYS A 515 6.15 -29.58 -17.18
CA LYS A 515 6.52 -30.45 -16.05
C LYS A 515 5.29 -31.22 -15.58
N LEU A 516 5.38 -32.55 -15.63
CA LEU A 516 4.35 -33.47 -15.16
C LEU A 516 4.55 -33.73 -13.67
N ASP A 517 3.60 -33.26 -12.86
CA ASP A 517 3.62 -33.40 -11.41
C ASP A 517 3.75 -34.87 -10.95
N HIS A 518 4.41 -35.05 -9.80
CA HIS A 518 4.69 -36.35 -9.19
C HIS A 518 3.44 -37.21 -8.95
N THR A 519 2.24 -36.62 -8.80
CA THR A 519 1.01 -37.41 -8.63
C THR A 519 0.69 -38.24 -9.88
N PHE A 520 1.15 -37.83 -11.07
CA PHE A 520 1.03 -38.62 -12.29
C PHE A 520 2.01 -39.78 -12.32
N THR A 521 3.26 -39.56 -11.93
CA THR A 521 4.31 -40.58 -11.97
C THR A 521 4.17 -41.61 -10.85
N ALA A 522 3.73 -41.20 -9.66
CA ALA A 522 3.55 -42.09 -8.50
C ALA A 522 2.63 -43.29 -8.78
N THR A 523 1.63 -43.12 -9.65
CA THR A 523 0.64 -44.17 -9.97
C THR A 523 0.71 -44.68 -11.42
N VAL A 524 1.75 -44.29 -12.18
CA VAL A 524 1.83 -44.58 -13.62
C VAL A 524 1.97 -46.08 -13.91
N THR A 525 2.67 -46.82 -13.06
CA THR A 525 2.90 -48.27 -13.21
C THR A 525 1.75 -49.13 -12.69
N THR A 526 0.93 -48.61 -11.77
CA THR A 526 -0.15 -49.35 -11.11
C THR A 526 -1.54 -49.04 -11.67
N SER A 527 -1.69 -47.94 -12.44
CA SER A 527 -2.97 -47.51 -13.00
C SER A 527 -2.89 -47.38 -14.53
N THR A 528 -3.56 -48.30 -15.24
CA THR A 528 -3.67 -48.22 -16.71
C THR A 528 -4.37 -46.95 -17.17
N ARG A 529 -5.30 -46.41 -16.37
CA ARG A 529 -5.93 -45.11 -16.63
C ARG A 529 -4.90 -43.99 -16.54
N ARG A 530 -4.03 -44.00 -15.52
CA ARG A 530 -3.00 -42.97 -15.35
C ARG A 530 -1.98 -43.03 -16.49
N ALA A 531 -1.51 -44.22 -16.86
CA ALA A 531 -0.60 -44.38 -18.00
C ALA A 531 -1.20 -43.85 -19.32
N ARG A 532 -2.49 -44.10 -19.59
CA ARG A 532 -3.19 -43.54 -20.76
C ARG A 532 -3.30 -42.00 -20.70
N LEU A 533 -3.54 -41.44 -19.52
CA LEU A 533 -3.57 -39.99 -19.34
C LEU A 533 -2.19 -39.38 -19.63
N VAL A 534 -1.12 -39.93 -19.05
CA VAL A 534 0.25 -39.49 -19.31
C VAL A 534 0.57 -39.54 -20.81
N ARG A 535 0.24 -40.63 -21.49
CA ARG A 535 0.40 -40.73 -22.96
C ARG A 535 -0.32 -39.62 -23.72
N SER A 536 -1.53 -39.27 -23.28
CA SER A 536 -2.33 -38.22 -23.92
C SER A 536 -1.73 -36.84 -23.70
N VAL A 537 -1.19 -36.59 -22.50
CA VAL A 537 -0.50 -35.33 -22.19
C VAL A 537 0.81 -35.22 -22.97
N VAL A 538 1.58 -36.30 -23.10
CA VAL A 538 2.80 -36.32 -23.92
C VAL A 538 2.48 -36.01 -25.38
N ALA A 539 1.48 -36.68 -25.97
CA ALA A 539 1.06 -36.41 -27.35
C ALA A 539 0.56 -34.98 -27.57
N LEU A 540 -0.14 -34.41 -26.57
CA LEU A 540 -0.56 -33.01 -26.60
C LEU A 540 0.65 -32.07 -26.56
N ALA A 541 1.59 -32.30 -25.66
CA ALA A 541 2.81 -31.50 -25.54
C ALA A 541 3.62 -31.54 -26.84
N GLU A 542 3.77 -32.71 -27.46
CA GLU A 542 4.38 -32.86 -28.79
C GLU A 542 3.65 -32.04 -29.85
N GLY A 543 2.31 -32.07 -29.88
CA GLY A 543 1.50 -31.27 -30.81
C GLY A 543 1.60 -29.76 -30.59
N LEU A 544 2.00 -29.33 -29.38
CA LEU A 544 2.23 -27.93 -29.01
C LEU A 544 3.71 -27.54 -29.01
N ASP A 545 4.59 -28.43 -29.50
CA ASP A 545 6.02 -28.19 -29.60
C ASP A 545 6.73 -28.01 -28.23
N LEU A 546 6.17 -28.64 -27.18
CA LEU A 546 6.67 -28.60 -25.79
C LEU A 546 7.43 -29.88 -25.43
N LEU A 547 8.53 -29.74 -24.68
CA LEU A 547 9.25 -30.88 -24.09
C LEU A 547 8.68 -31.25 -22.72
N VAL A 548 8.42 -32.54 -22.50
CA VAL A 548 7.87 -33.02 -21.23
C VAL A 548 8.97 -33.45 -20.27
N ILE A 549 8.91 -32.93 -19.05
CA ILE A 549 9.75 -33.33 -17.91
C ILE A 549 8.87 -34.06 -16.90
N ALA A 550 9.14 -35.35 -16.65
CA ALA A 550 8.42 -36.11 -15.64
C ALA A 550 9.06 -35.97 -14.25
N GLU A 551 8.28 -35.56 -13.25
CA GLU A 551 8.78 -35.36 -11.89
C GLU A 551 8.50 -36.54 -10.96
N GLY A 552 9.25 -36.65 -9.87
CA GLY A 552 9.01 -37.68 -8.85
C GLY A 552 9.28 -39.10 -9.34
N VAL A 553 10.23 -39.30 -10.26
CA VAL A 553 10.64 -40.64 -10.68
C VAL A 553 11.49 -41.31 -9.60
N GLU A 554 10.94 -42.32 -8.94
CA GLU A 554 11.52 -43.01 -7.79
C GLU A 554 11.95 -44.45 -8.10
N THR A 555 11.39 -45.10 -9.12
CA THR A 555 11.71 -46.50 -9.47
C THR A 555 12.10 -46.69 -10.93
N ALA A 556 12.90 -47.72 -11.21
CA ALA A 556 13.35 -48.04 -12.58
C ALA A 556 12.17 -48.37 -13.50
N GLU A 557 11.13 -49.02 -12.97
CA GLU A 557 9.91 -49.35 -13.70
C GLU A 557 9.13 -48.10 -14.13
N GLN A 558 9.09 -47.06 -13.27
CA GLN A 558 8.51 -45.77 -13.63
C GLN A 558 9.29 -45.12 -14.78
N ALA A 559 10.62 -45.07 -14.68
CA ALA A 559 11.49 -44.50 -15.70
C ALA A 559 11.34 -45.21 -17.06
N GLU A 560 11.28 -46.55 -17.04
CA GLU A 560 11.07 -47.35 -18.24
C GLU A 560 9.70 -47.13 -18.88
N LEU A 561 8.64 -47.10 -18.08
CA LEU A 561 7.31 -46.84 -18.59
C LEU A 561 7.20 -45.42 -19.17
N LEU A 562 7.70 -44.41 -18.47
CA LEU A 562 7.70 -43.01 -18.95
C LEU A 562 8.46 -42.85 -20.27
N ARG A 563 9.63 -43.49 -20.40
CA ARG A 563 10.38 -43.57 -21.65
C ARG A 563 9.54 -44.21 -22.76
N GLY A 564 8.86 -45.33 -22.48
CA GLY A 564 7.97 -46.00 -23.42
C GLY A 564 6.73 -45.18 -23.83
N LEU A 565 6.33 -44.22 -23.00
CA LEU A 565 5.21 -43.30 -23.26
C LEU A 565 5.64 -42.03 -24.03
N GLY A 566 6.93 -41.84 -24.30
CA GLY A 566 7.46 -40.68 -25.04
C GLY A 566 7.98 -39.54 -24.15
N CYS A 567 8.03 -39.71 -22.83
CA CYS A 567 8.70 -38.72 -21.97
C CYS A 567 10.22 -38.78 -22.20
N SER A 568 10.80 -37.67 -22.64
CA SER A 568 12.23 -37.56 -22.95
C SER A 568 13.08 -37.14 -21.76
N LEU A 569 12.52 -36.37 -20.83
CA LEU A 569 13.22 -35.84 -19.66
C LEU A 569 12.53 -36.29 -18.38
N ALA A 570 13.33 -36.51 -17.33
CA ALA A 570 12.83 -36.87 -16.01
C ALA A 570 13.69 -36.31 -14.90
N GLN A 571 13.05 -36.13 -13.75
CA GLN A 571 13.70 -35.84 -12.48
C GLN A 571 13.07 -36.63 -11.33
N GLY A 572 13.86 -36.99 -10.33
CA GLY A 572 13.40 -37.75 -9.19
C GLY A 572 14.52 -38.45 -8.43
N PHE A 573 14.18 -39.08 -7.30
CA PHE A 573 15.15 -39.66 -6.38
C PHE A 573 15.89 -40.88 -6.92
N LEU A 574 15.32 -41.57 -7.93
CA LEU A 574 16.04 -42.62 -8.67
C LEU A 574 17.30 -42.06 -9.36
N LEU A 575 17.17 -40.84 -9.91
CA LEU A 575 18.15 -40.24 -10.80
C LEU A 575 19.18 -39.42 -10.03
N HIS A 576 18.70 -38.50 -9.19
CA HIS A 576 19.53 -37.64 -8.35
C HIS A 576 18.68 -37.05 -7.23
N ARG A 577 19.16 -37.15 -5.99
CA ARG A 577 18.54 -36.44 -4.85
C ARG A 577 19.02 -34.99 -4.81
N PRO A 578 18.16 -34.03 -4.42
CA PRO A 578 18.57 -32.64 -4.25
C PRO A 578 19.81 -32.51 -3.36
N SER A 579 20.91 -31.98 -3.92
CA SER A 579 22.19 -31.88 -3.23
C SER A 579 22.88 -30.54 -3.51
N PRO A 580 23.87 -30.12 -2.70
CA PRO A 580 24.70 -28.96 -3.05
C PRO A 580 25.37 -29.14 -4.41
N VAL A 581 25.83 -28.05 -5.05
CA VAL A 581 26.46 -28.09 -6.40
C VAL A 581 27.58 -29.13 -6.54
N ALA A 582 28.30 -29.45 -5.45
CA ALA A 582 29.31 -30.50 -5.44
C ALA A 582 28.76 -31.91 -5.73
N GLY A 583 27.54 -32.22 -5.29
CA GLY A 583 26.88 -33.49 -5.59
C GLY A 583 26.50 -33.59 -7.07
N LEU A 584 25.99 -32.50 -7.65
CA LEU A 584 25.76 -32.41 -9.10
C LEU A 584 27.08 -32.54 -9.89
N ALA A 585 28.15 -31.91 -9.43
CA ALA A 585 29.48 -32.02 -10.06
C ALA A 585 30.01 -33.46 -10.04
N ALA A 586 29.83 -34.18 -8.93
CA ALA A 586 30.21 -35.58 -8.82
C ALA A 586 29.44 -36.47 -9.81
N LEU A 587 28.13 -36.23 -9.97
CA LEU A 587 27.30 -36.92 -10.96
C LEU A 587 27.82 -36.71 -12.39
N LEU A 588 28.22 -35.48 -12.74
CA LEU A 588 28.80 -35.15 -14.04
C LEU A 588 30.17 -35.78 -14.28
N GLY A 589 30.98 -35.97 -13.22
CA GLY A 589 32.31 -36.57 -13.30
C GLY A 589 32.32 -38.10 -13.41
N GLY A 590 31.26 -38.77 -12.94
CA GLY A 590 31.12 -40.23 -13.00
C GLY A 590 30.65 -40.79 -14.36
N ALA A 591 30.08 -39.95 -15.22
CA ALA A 591 29.56 -40.35 -16.52
C ALA A 591 30.48 -39.87 -17.65
N GLY A 592 31.19 -40.80 -18.31
CA GLY A 592 31.92 -40.56 -19.57
C GLY A 592 31.01 -40.26 -20.77
N GLN A 593 29.88 -39.58 -20.55
CA GLN A 593 28.84 -39.32 -21.55
C GLN A 593 28.85 -37.83 -21.91
N THR A 594 29.10 -37.51 -23.17
CA THR A 594 28.89 -36.16 -23.74
C THR A 594 27.40 -35.81 -23.68
N SER A 595 27.02 -34.74 -22.96
CA SER A 595 25.64 -34.22 -22.98
C SER A 595 25.38 -33.57 -24.34
N THR A 596 24.49 -34.16 -25.12
CA THR A 596 23.80 -33.42 -26.19
C THR A 596 22.57 -32.79 -25.56
N VAL A 597 22.69 -31.51 -25.15
CA VAL A 597 21.50 -30.69 -24.90
C VAL A 597 20.67 -30.74 -26.19
N PRO A 598 19.37 -31.08 -26.14
CA PRO A 598 18.50 -30.94 -27.31
C PRO A 598 18.69 -29.53 -27.89
N PRO A 599 18.78 -29.35 -29.22
CA PRO A 599 19.13 -28.06 -29.80
C PRO A 599 18.26 -26.97 -29.17
N LEU A 600 18.90 -25.97 -28.56
CA LEU A 600 18.24 -24.80 -27.99
C LEU A 600 17.38 -24.19 -29.10
N ARG A 601 16.05 -24.33 -29.01
CA ARG A 601 15.15 -23.70 -29.97
C ARG A 601 15.28 -22.19 -29.78
N GLN A 602 15.78 -21.51 -30.80
CA GLN A 602 15.81 -20.06 -30.83
C GLN A 602 14.37 -19.56 -30.88
N TYR A 603 13.99 -18.71 -29.94
CA TYR A 603 12.70 -18.03 -29.98
C TYR A 603 12.63 -17.12 -31.21
N THR A 604 11.86 -17.51 -32.23
CA THR A 604 11.48 -16.64 -33.34
C THR A 604 10.16 -15.93 -32.99
N PRO A 605 10.11 -14.59 -32.95
CA PRO A 605 8.89 -13.85 -32.61
C PRO A 605 7.71 -14.02 -33.60
N SER A 606 7.88 -14.77 -34.71
CA SER A 606 6.93 -14.76 -35.83
C SER A 606 5.72 -15.69 -35.70
N ASP A 607 5.70 -16.67 -34.80
CA ASP A 607 4.80 -17.82 -35.01
C ASP A 607 3.52 -17.85 -34.16
N ARG A 608 3.23 -16.84 -33.32
CA ARG A 608 2.00 -16.85 -32.51
C ARG A 608 1.29 -15.50 -32.38
N VAL A 609 1.13 -14.77 -33.48
CA VAL A 609 0.14 -13.68 -33.55
C VAL A 609 -0.60 -13.73 -34.89
N SER A 610 -1.56 -14.65 -35.01
CA SER A 610 -2.76 -14.35 -35.80
C SER A 610 -3.57 -13.32 -35.01
N SER A 611 -3.37 -12.05 -35.35
CA SER A 611 -4.25 -10.96 -34.92
C SER A 611 -5.71 -11.35 -35.21
N PRO A 612 -6.67 -11.17 -34.27
CA PRO A 612 -8.07 -11.33 -34.60
C PRO A 612 -8.41 -10.24 -35.62
N SER A 613 -8.68 -10.68 -36.85
CA SER A 613 -9.18 -9.82 -37.91
C SER A 613 -10.43 -9.10 -37.41
N SER A 614 -10.35 -7.77 -37.34
CA SER A 614 -11.53 -6.92 -37.25
C SER A 614 -12.40 -7.16 -38.47
N THR A 615 -13.45 -7.97 -38.32
CA THR A 615 -14.52 -8.08 -39.32
C THR A 615 -15.87 -8.18 -38.64
N ARG A 616 -16.54 -7.02 -38.68
CA ARG A 616 -17.98 -6.69 -38.56
C ARG A 616 -18.71 -6.95 -37.25
#